data_AF-A0A971GUK9-F1
#
_entry.id   AF-A0A971GUK9-F1
#
_cell.length_a   1.000
_cell.length_b   1.000
_cell.length_c   1.000
_cell.angle_alpha   90.00
_cell.angle_beta   90.00
_cell.angle_gamma   90.00
#
_symmetry.space_group_name_H-M   'P 1'
#
loop_
_entity.id
_entity.type
_entity.pdbx_description
1 polymer ?
#
loop_
_entity_poly.entity_id
_entity_poly.type
_entity_poly.pdbx_seq_one_letter_code
_entity_poly.pdbx_strand_id
1 'polypeptide(L)'
;MLFYAHQYVTTTLSKVGGLNDSDTEGIVLSSIDGIDTSKPGIALLTYQEPLDITRAEWITYTSINEVSKELQGVQRGQEDSSPKNHDNGCAIAFPISKSHINNLNDAVIEAVPAGMVVPFAGSAAPTNWLLCDGSDASRTEYARLFEVIGTTYGEGDGSTTFGLPNLGGRVPVGKSADEEFNTLGKTGGAKTHTLTVNEMPSHNHSVNLNIDNPTGGGAQFTMNASVLKGVTDTIDNLRTYGSTSPNGWNVPHNNLQPYITLNYIIKT
;
A
#
# COMPACT_ATOMS: atom_id res chain seq x y z
N MET A 1 -25.21 5.19 2.76
CA MET A 1 -25.55 6.50 2.17
C MET A 1 -25.15 6.40 0.70
N LEU A 2 -26.11 6.20 -0.22
CA LEU A 2 -25.79 6.18 -1.66
C LEU A 2 -25.43 7.60 -2.06
N PHE A 3 -24.17 7.82 -2.46
CA PHE A 3 -23.79 9.05 -3.14
C PHE A 3 -24.29 8.95 -4.57
N TYR A 4 -25.38 9.64 -4.88
CA TYR A 4 -25.81 9.81 -6.27
C TYR A 4 -24.84 10.79 -6.93
N ALA A 5 -23.94 10.28 -7.78
CA ALA A 5 -23.12 11.12 -8.62
C ALA A 5 -24.02 11.87 -9.60
N HIS A 6 -23.79 13.18 -9.75
CA HIS A 6 -24.51 14.00 -10.72
C HIS A 6 -24.12 13.49 -12.12
N GLN A 7 -25.10 13.10 -12.94
CA GLN A 7 -24.88 12.49 -14.27
C GLN A 7 -24.47 13.52 -15.34
N TYR A 8 -24.33 14.78 -14.96
CA TYR A 8 -24.08 15.91 -15.84
C TYR A 8 -23.41 17.06 -15.07
N VAL A 9 -22.67 17.91 -15.79
CA VAL A 9 -22.18 19.21 -15.31
C VAL A 9 -23.09 20.29 -15.87
N THR A 10 -23.53 21.22 -15.02
CA THR A 10 -24.36 22.36 -15.46
C THR A 10 -23.58 23.66 -15.43
N THR A 11 -23.81 24.48 -16.44
CA THR A 11 -23.39 25.89 -16.51
C THR A 11 -24.57 26.71 -17.03
N THR A 12 -24.38 28.00 -17.28
CA THR A 12 -25.43 28.84 -17.88
C THR A 12 -24.98 29.49 -19.17
N LEU A 13 -25.93 29.75 -20.06
CA LEU A 13 -25.71 30.55 -21.26
C LEU A 13 -25.29 31.98 -20.87
N SER A 14 -24.27 32.50 -21.54
CA SER A 14 -23.74 33.86 -21.36
C SER A 14 -23.74 34.63 -22.68
N LYS A 15 -24.88 34.61 -23.38
CA LYS A 15 -25.09 35.37 -24.63
C LYS A 15 -26.15 36.44 -24.38
N VAL A 16 -25.75 37.70 -24.39
CA VAL A 16 -26.67 38.85 -24.21
C VAL A 16 -27.77 38.79 -25.27
N GLY A 17 -29.04 38.80 -24.84
CA GLY A 17 -30.21 38.67 -25.73
C GLY A 17 -30.65 37.23 -26.00
N GLY A 18 -29.94 36.22 -25.50
CA GLY A 18 -30.27 34.81 -25.70
C GLY A 18 -29.84 34.27 -27.07
N LEU A 19 -30.33 33.07 -27.41
CA LEU A 19 -30.15 32.40 -28.68
C LEU A 19 -31.45 32.43 -29.48
N ASN A 20 -31.38 32.82 -30.75
CA ASN A 20 -32.43 32.56 -31.74
C ASN A 20 -32.20 31.20 -32.41
N ASP A 21 -33.20 30.64 -33.10
CA ASP A 21 -33.16 29.34 -33.82
C ASP A 21 -32.06 29.18 -34.90
N SER A 22 -31.47 30.27 -35.38
CA SER A 22 -30.41 30.26 -36.39
C SER A 22 -28.98 30.36 -35.81
N ASP A 23 -28.85 30.74 -34.54
CA ASP A 23 -27.55 31.00 -33.92
C ASP A 23 -26.73 29.71 -33.76
N THR A 24 -25.60 29.62 -34.46
CA THR A 24 -24.61 28.53 -34.34
C THR A 24 -23.26 29.02 -33.82
N GLU A 25 -23.12 30.33 -33.61
CA GLU A 25 -21.94 31.02 -33.08
C GLU A 25 -22.36 31.95 -31.93
N GLY A 26 -21.37 32.39 -31.14
CA GLY A 26 -21.57 33.24 -29.97
C GLY A 26 -22.23 32.50 -28.79
N ILE A 27 -22.26 31.17 -28.80
CA ILE A 27 -22.80 30.35 -27.71
C ILE A 27 -21.74 30.23 -26.63
N VAL A 28 -21.74 31.22 -25.73
CA VAL A 28 -20.74 31.35 -24.66
C VAL A 28 -21.27 30.78 -23.35
N LEU A 29 -20.41 30.07 -22.62
CA LEU A 29 -20.70 29.49 -21.31
C LEU A 29 -20.24 30.42 -20.18
N SER A 30 -20.98 30.48 -19.08
CA SER A 30 -20.56 31.25 -17.90
C SER A 30 -19.35 30.63 -17.18
N SER A 31 -19.29 29.31 -17.10
CA SER A 31 -18.12 28.52 -16.67
C SER A 31 -17.89 27.30 -17.57
N ILE A 32 -16.63 26.88 -17.63
CA ILE A 32 -16.14 25.64 -18.28
C ILE A 32 -15.57 24.63 -17.27
N ASP A 33 -15.73 24.90 -15.97
CA ASP A 33 -15.19 24.04 -14.92
C ASP A 33 -15.77 22.63 -15.01
N GLY A 34 -14.89 21.63 -15.08
CA GLY A 34 -15.29 20.24 -15.22
C GLY A 34 -15.73 19.82 -16.63
N ILE A 35 -15.59 20.66 -17.64
CA ILE A 35 -15.92 20.31 -19.03
C ILE A 35 -14.62 20.03 -19.81
N ASP A 36 -14.59 18.95 -20.61
CA ASP A 36 -13.49 18.70 -21.55
C ASP A 36 -13.67 19.62 -22.77
N THR A 37 -12.83 20.65 -22.85
CA THR A 37 -12.86 21.69 -23.89
C THR A 37 -12.28 21.21 -25.22
N SER A 38 -11.49 20.14 -25.22
CA SER A 38 -10.66 19.72 -26.35
C SER A 38 -11.36 18.76 -27.32
N LYS A 39 -12.56 18.29 -26.97
CA LYS A 39 -13.26 17.21 -27.68
C LYS A 39 -14.64 17.65 -28.17
N PRO A 40 -15.13 17.03 -29.27
CA PRO A 40 -16.52 17.15 -29.67
C PRO A 40 -17.43 16.53 -28.61
N GLY A 41 -18.64 17.06 -28.49
CA GLY A 41 -19.59 16.61 -27.48
C GLY A 41 -21.03 17.02 -27.78
N ILE A 42 -21.90 16.74 -26.82
CA ILE A 42 -23.32 17.11 -26.81
C ILE A 42 -23.63 17.94 -25.57
N ALA A 43 -24.60 18.83 -25.68
CA ALA A 43 -25.14 19.59 -24.56
C ALA A 43 -26.65 19.78 -24.70
N LEU A 44 -27.32 19.99 -23.58
CA LEU A 44 -28.76 20.22 -23.51
C LEU A 44 -29.05 21.64 -23.01
N LEU A 45 -29.70 22.45 -23.83
CA LEU A 45 -30.13 23.81 -23.49
C LEU A 45 -31.47 23.81 -22.75
N THR A 46 -31.65 24.77 -21.84
CA THR A 46 -32.80 24.87 -20.91
C THR A 46 -33.03 23.62 -20.06
N TYR A 47 -31.93 22.99 -19.63
CA TYR A 47 -32.02 21.83 -18.76
C TYR A 47 -32.78 22.16 -17.47
N GLN A 48 -33.79 21.36 -17.17
CA GLN A 48 -34.59 21.44 -15.96
C GLN A 48 -35.03 20.05 -15.54
N GLU A 49 -35.35 19.89 -14.26
CA GLU A 49 -35.91 18.65 -13.71
C GLU A 49 -37.32 18.92 -13.17
N PRO A 50 -38.37 18.26 -13.67
CA PRO A 50 -38.37 17.32 -14.79
C PRO A 50 -38.12 18.00 -16.16
N LEU A 51 -37.58 17.24 -17.11
CA LEU A 51 -37.27 17.75 -18.44
C LEU A 51 -38.52 18.22 -19.19
N ASP A 52 -38.52 19.47 -19.63
CA ASP A 52 -39.53 20.02 -20.54
C ASP A 52 -39.05 19.91 -21.98
N ILE A 53 -39.45 18.83 -22.64
CA ILE A 53 -39.10 18.54 -24.04
C ILE A 53 -39.65 19.57 -25.05
N THR A 54 -40.61 20.42 -24.64
CA THR A 54 -41.13 21.48 -25.51
C THR A 54 -40.16 22.65 -25.62
N ARG A 55 -39.32 22.86 -24.59
CA ARG A 55 -38.32 23.94 -24.53
C ARG A 55 -36.89 23.46 -24.70
N ALA A 56 -36.59 22.26 -24.19
CA ALA A 56 -35.26 21.66 -24.24
C ALA A 56 -34.80 21.39 -25.68
N GLU A 57 -33.51 21.58 -25.91
CA GLU A 57 -32.88 21.33 -27.22
C GLU A 57 -31.49 20.71 -27.04
N TRP A 58 -31.25 19.63 -27.77
CA TRP A 58 -29.94 19.02 -27.89
C TRP A 58 -29.11 19.71 -28.97
N ILE A 59 -27.88 20.06 -28.61
CA ILE A 59 -26.87 20.61 -29.52
C ILE A 59 -25.62 19.72 -29.52
N THR A 60 -24.93 19.67 -30.65
CA THR A 60 -23.57 19.11 -30.76
C THR A 60 -22.58 20.25 -30.96
N TYR A 61 -21.32 20.04 -30.54
CA TYR A 61 -20.23 21.00 -30.74
C TYR A 61 -18.92 20.24 -31.01
N THR A 62 -17.93 20.89 -31.61
CA THR A 62 -16.64 20.26 -31.95
C THR A 62 -15.54 20.49 -30.92
N SER A 63 -15.61 21.60 -30.19
CA SER A 63 -14.68 21.98 -29.11
C SER A 63 -15.22 23.21 -28.37
N ILE A 64 -14.55 23.61 -27.29
CA ILE A 64 -14.85 24.84 -26.54
C ILE A 64 -13.58 25.69 -26.49
N ASN A 65 -13.68 26.96 -26.84
CA ASN A 65 -12.55 27.88 -26.69
C ASN A 65 -12.31 28.16 -25.21
N GLU A 66 -11.12 27.85 -24.70
CA GLU A 66 -10.81 27.94 -23.27
C GLU A 66 -10.79 29.39 -22.74
N VAL A 67 -10.57 30.37 -23.61
CA VAL A 67 -10.51 31.79 -23.23
C VAL A 67 -11.89 32.44 -23.35
N SER A 68 -12.52 32.33 -24.52
CA SER A 68 -13.84 32.94 -24.76
C SER A 68 -14.99 32.13 -24.19
N LYS A 69 -14.76 30.86 -23.81
CA LYS A 69 -15.78 29.89 -23.36
C LYS A 69 -16.86 29.62 -24.39
N GLU A 70 -16.57 29.88 -25.66
CA GLU A 70 -17.49 29.75 -26.76
C GLU A 70 -17.46 28.32 -27.34
N LEU A 71 -18.63 27.71 -27.48
CA LEU A 71 -18.79 26.46 -28.21
C LEU A 71 -18.48 26.67 -29.69
N GLN A 72 -17.67 25.79 -30.26
CA GLN A 72 -17.25 25.85 -31.66
C GLN A 72 -17.97 24.78 -32.47
N GLY A 73 -18.25 25.08 -33.75
CA GLY A 73 -18.84 24.11 -34.68
C GLY A 73 -20.21 23.58 -34.25
N VAL A 74 -21.04 24.45 -33.66
CA VAL A 74 -22.31 24.02 -33.06
C VAL A 74 -23.31 23.62 -34.14
N GLN A 75 -23.91 22.44 -33.99
CA GLN A 75 -25.13 22.07 -34.71
C GLN A 75 -26.30 21.99 -33.74
N ARG A 76 -27.44 22.51 -34.20
CA ARG A 76 -28.64 22.73 -33.39
C ARG A 76 -29.81 21.91 -33.89
N GLY A 77 -30.81 21.71 -33.04
CA GLY A 77 -31.95 20.85 -33.35
C GLY A 77 -31.54 19.42 -33.69
N GLN A 78 -30.81 18.76 -32.79
CA GLN A 78 -30.48 17.34 -32.92
C GLN A 78 -31.60 16.45 -32.37
N GLU A 79 -31.54 15.15 -32.66
CA GLU A 79 -32.48 14.12 -32.16
C GLU A 79 -33.96 14.45 -32.41
N ASP A 80 -34.31 14.70 -33.68
CA ASP A 80 -35.68 14.98 -34.13
C ASP A 80 -36.31 16.26 -33.54
N SER A 81 -35.50 17.12 -32.92
CA SER A 81 -35.93 18.45 -32.46
C SER A 81 -35.56 19.52 -33.49
N SER A 82 -36.38 20.56 -33.64
CA SER A 82 -35.98 21.77 -34.37
C SER A 82 -35.22 22.72 -33.44
N PRO A 83 -34.29 23.55 -33.95
CA PRO A 83 -33.67 24.60 -33.15
C PRO A 83 -34.72 25.52 -32.49
N LYS A 84 -34.48 25.93 -31.25
CA LYS A 84 -35.43 26.71 -30.44
C LYS A 84 -34.84 28.05 -29.99
N ASN A 85 -35.67 28.94 -29.46
CA ASN A 85 -35.15 30.14 -28.81
C ASN A 85 -34.83 29.85 -27.34
N HIS A 86 -33.71 30.37 -26.85
CA HIS A 86 -33.28 30.19 -25.45
C HIS A 86 -32.89 31.53 -24.84
N ASP A 87 -33.39 31.82 -23.64
CA ASP A 87 -33.05 33.05 -22.93
C ASP A 87 -31.59 33.02 -22.44
N ASN A 88 -30.97 34.21 -22.35
CA ASN A 88 -29.68 34.34 -21.66
C ASN A 88 -29.79 33.83 -20.22
N GLY A 89 -28.77 33.14 -19.74
CA GLY A 89 -28.77 32.52 -18.41
C GLY A 89 -29.53 31.20 -18.32
N CYS A 90 -30.09 30.68 -19.42
CA CYS A 90 -30.67 29.33 -19.40
C CYS A 90 -29.62 28.29 -18.98
N ALA A 91 -30.06 27.25 -18.27
CA ALA A 91 -29.18 26.17 -17.87
C ALA A 91 -28.74 25.35 -19.09
N ILE A 92 -27.46 25.03 -19.14
CA ILE A 92 -26.84 24.16 -20.13
C ILE A 92 -26.26 22.97 -19.38
N ALA A 93 -26.72 21.76 -19.70
CA ALA A 93 -26.21 20.52 -19.12
C ALA A 93 -25.30 19.79 -20.10
N PHE A 94 -24.11 19.43 -19.64
CA PHE A 94 -23.15 18.60 -20.35
C PHE A 94 -23.18 17.20 -19.74
N PRO A 95 -23.62 16.16 -20.49
CA PRO A 95 -23.47 14.78 -20.05
C PRO A 95 -22.01 14.49 -19.74
N ILE A 96 -21.75 13.64 -18.73
CA ILE A 96 -20.38 13.31 -18.31
C ILE A 96 -19.46 12.93 -19.49
N SER A 97 -18.38 13.70 -19.67
CA SER A 97 -17.34 13.44 -20.66
C SER A 97 -16.43 12.27 -20.22
N LYS A 98 -15.59 11.77 -21.14
CA LYS A 98 -14.59 10.72 -20.83
C LYS A 98 -13.64 11.11 -19.68
N SER A 99 -13.29 12.39 -19.55
CA SER A 99 -12.47 12.88 -18.43
C SER A 99 -13.25 12.90 -17.10
N HIS A 100 -14.55 13.16 -17.14
CA HIS A 100 -15.43 13.03 -15.96
C HIS A 100 -15.62 11.57 -15.53
N ILE A 101 -15.67 10.63 -16.48
CA ILE A 101 -15.64 9.19 -16.18
C ILE A 101 -14.31 8.80 -15.53
N ASN A 102 -13.19 9.38 -15.95
CA ASN A 102 -11.89 9.14 -15.31
C ASN A 102 -11.87 9.69 -13.87
N ASN A 103 -12.41 10.89 -13.64
CA ASN A 103 -12.54 11.45 -12.28
C ASN A 103 -13.47 10.63 -11.38
N LEU A 104 -14.54 10.03 -11.94
CA LEU A 104 -15.41 9.10 -11.23
C LEU A 104 -14.74 7.75 -10.97
N ASN A 105 -13.96 7.25 -11.92
CA ASN A 105 -13.13 6.06 -11.70
C ASN A 105 -12.13 6.34 -10.58
N ASP A 106 -11.46 7.49 -10.56
CA ASP A 106 -10.53 7.81 -9.48
C ASP A 106 -11.25 7.98 -8.13
N ALA A 107 -12.40 8.64 -8.07
CA ALA A 107 -13.19 8.76 -6.84
C ALA A 107 -13.79 7.42 -6.33
N VAL A 108 -14.06 6.46 -7.23
CA VAL A 108 -14.56 5.12 -6.89
C VAL A 108 -13.42 4.13 -6.61
N ILE A 109 -12.25 4.31 -7.24
CA ILE A 109 -11.04 3.51 -7.07
C ILE A 109 -10.21 3.96 -5.84
N GLU A 110 -10.33 5.21 -5.38
CA GLU A 110 -9.58 5.75 -4.23
C GLU A 110 -9.99 5.20 -2.86
N ALA A 111 -11.05 4.41 -2.72
CA ALA A 111 -11.35 3.77 -1.43
C ALA A 111 -10.18 2.89 -0.95
N VAL A 112 -9.37 2.35 -1.87
CA VAL A 112 -8.15 1.60 -1.58
C VAL A 112 -7.07 1.98 -2.61
N PRO A 113 -6.03 2.75 -2.23
CA PRO A 113 -4.98 3.16 -3.15
C PRO A 113 -4.13 1.97 -3.61
N ALA A 114 -3.57 2.07 -4.83
CA ALA A 114 -2.58 1.13 -5.34
C ALA A 114 -1.37 1.06 -4.39
N GLY A 115 -0.81 -0.13 -4.23
CA GLY A 115 0.27 -0.38 -3.26
C GLY A 115 -0.20 -0.68 -1.84
N MET A 116 -1.51 -0.55 -1.53
CA MET A 116 -2.03 -1.01 -0.24
C MET A 116 -1.88 -2.53 -0.11
N VAL A 117 -1.26 -2.97 0.98
CA VAL A 117 -1.09 -4.38 1.32
C VAL A 117 -2.03 -4.75 2.46
N VAL A 118 -2.80 -5.82 2.30
CA VAL A 118 -3.73 -6.32 3.33
C VAL A 118 -3.62 -7.84 3.51
N PRO A 119 -3.85 -8.35 4.72
CA PRO A 119 -4.05 -9.78 4.94
C PRO A 119 -5.37 -10.24 4.32
N PHE A 120 -5.38 -11.43 3.73
CA PHE A 120 -6.49 -11.98 2.97
C PHE A 120 -6.64 -13.48 3.21
N ALA A 121 -7.85 -13.91 3.56
CA ALA A 121 -8.14 -15.30 3.93
C ALA A 121 -8.44 -16.22 2.73
N GLY A 122 -8.59 -15.68 1.52
CA GLY A 122 -8.80 -16.48 0.31
C GLY A 122 -7.49 -17.02 -0.27
N SER A 123 -7.57 -18.10 -1.04
CA SER A 123 -6.40 -18.81 -1.60
C SER A 123 -5.77 -18.16 -2.82
N ALA A 124 -6.50 -17.31 -3.54
CA ALA A 124 -6.05 -16.64 -4.76
C ALA A 124 -6.40 -15.14 -4.69
N ALA A 125 -5.56 -14.29 -5.28
CA ALA A 125 -5.84 -12.86 -5.32
C ALA A 125 -7.13 -12.58 -6.12
N PRO A 126 -8.03 -11.73 -5.60
CA PRO A 126 -9.21 -11.29 -6.34
C PRO A 126 -8.83 -10.33 -7.49
N THR A 127 -9.78 -10.04 -8.38
CA THR A 127 -9.58 -9.08 -9.47
C THR A 127 -9.06 -7.73 -8.96
N ASN A 128 -8.06 -7.16 -9.65
CA ASN A 128 -7.36 -5.92 -9.31
C ASN A 128 -6.46 -5.98 -8.06
N TRP A 129 -6.04 -7.20 -7.68
CA TRP A 129 -5.07 -7.47 -6.64
C TRP A 129 -4.06 -8.51 -7.13
N LEU A 130 -2.84 -8.46 -6.58
CA LEU A 130 -1.81 -9.48 -6.78
C LEU A 130 -1.41 -10.08 -5.43
N LEU A 131 -0.86 -11.29 -5.43
CA LEU A 131 -0.28 -11.88 -4.22
C LEU A 131 1.07 -11.22 -3.92
N CYS A 132 1.35 -11.00 -2.64
CA CYS A 132 2.68 -10.59 -2.17
C CYS A 132 3.61 -11.82 -2.04
N ASP A 133 3.89 -12.47 -3.16
CA ASP A 133 4.69 -13.71 -3.24
C ASP A 133 6.12 -13.52 -3.78
N GLY A 134 6.48 -12.30 -4.18
CA GLY A 134 7.79 -12.00 -4.75
C GLY A 134 7.91 -12.25 -6.26
N SER A 135 6.80 -12.55 -6.96
CA SER A 135 6.80 -12.65 -8.41
C SER A 135 7.02 -11.30 -9.09
N ASP A 136 7.39 -11.33 -10.37
CA ASP A 136 7.50 -10.14 -11.21
C ASP A 136 6.15 -9.80 -11.84
N ALA A 137 5.85 -8.50 -11.92
CA ALA A 137 4.63 -7.94 -12.49
C ALA A 137 4.94 -7.00 -13.65
N SER A 138 4.04 -6.90 -14.63
CA SER A 138 4.21 -6.05 -15.82
C SER A 138 4.07 -4.56 -15.48
N ARG A 139 5.06 -3.74 -15.87
CA ARG A 139 5.03 -2.27 -15.71
C ARG A 139 3.91 -1.62 -16.52
N THR A 140 3.57 -2.20 -17.68
CA THR A 140 2.50 -1.66 -18.55
C THR A 140 1.12 -2.02 -18.04
N GLU A 141 0.93 -3.25 -17.57
CA GLU A 141 -0.36 -3.70 -17.05
C GLU A 141 -0.68 -3.08 -15.69
N TYR A 142 0.32 -2.95 -14.82
CA TYR A 142 0.17 -2.46 -13.44
C TYR A 142 0.90 -1.13 -13.24
N ALA A 143 0.71 -0.18 -14.15
CA ALA A 143 1.42 1.09 -14.16
C ALA A 143 1.25 1.91 -12.86
N ARG A 144 0.04 1.93 -12.29
CA ARG A 144 -0.26 2.64 -11.03
C ARG A 144 0.50 2.02 -9.85
N LEU A 145 0.54 0.70 -9.75
CA LEU A 145 1.31 0.02 -8.73
C LEU A 145 2.82 0.26 -8.90
N PHE A 146 3.32 0.21 -10.14
CA PHE A 146 4.73 0.50 -10.42
C PHE A 146 5.13 1.93 -10.05
N GLU A 147 4.25 2.91 -10.28
CA GLU A 147 4.48 4.30 -9.85
C GLU A 147 4.66 4.42 -8.33
N VAL A 148 3.94 3.60 -7.55
CA VAL A 148 3.98 3.63 -6.08
C VAL A 148 5.19 2.87 -5.51
N ILE A 149 5.46 1.65 -5.98
CA ILE A 149 6.48 0.78 -5.35
C ILE A 149 7.80 0.70 -6.13
N GLY A 150 7.81 1.12 -7.39
CA GLY A 150 8.97 1.06 -8.28
C GLY A 150 9.61 -0.33 -8.29
N THR A 151 10.93 -0.35 -8.14
CA THR A 151 11.74 -1.58 -8.07
C THR A 151 12.15 -1.94 -6.64
N THR A 152 11.52 -1.34 -5.62
CA THR A 152 11.87 -1.50 -4.20
C THR A 152 11.94 -2.97 -3.77
N TYR A 153 11.11 -3.83 -4.35
CA TYR A 153 11.03 -5.26 -4.02
C TYR A 153 11.60 -6.18 -5.11
N GLY A 154 12.28 -5.60 -6.11
CA GLY A 154 12.93 -6.32 -7.19
C GLY A 154 12.94 -5.49 -8.48
N GLU A 155 14.04 -5.58 -9.23
CA GLU A 155 14.21 -4.90 -10.52
C GLU A 155 13.39 -5.54 -11.66
N GLY A 156 12.84 -6.74 -11.42
CA GLY A 156 12.25 -7.58 -12.46
C GLY A 156 13.28 -7.95 -13.52
N ASP A 157 12.91 -7.80 -14.78
CA ASP A 157 13.78 -7.97 -15.96
C ASP A 157 14.63 -6.73 -16.28
N GLY A 158 14.53 -5.66 -15.48
CA GLY A 158 15.21 -4.38 -15.69
C GLY A 158 14.62 -3.50 -16.81
N SER A 159 13.50 -3.89 -17.43
CA SER A 159 12.88 -3.16 -18.54
C SER A 159 11.36 -3.13 -18.47
N THR A 160 10.71 -4.28 -18.55
CA THR A 160 9.25 -4.42 -18.72
C THR A 160 8.53 -4.89 -17.46
N THR A 161 9.25 -5.42 -16.47
CA THR A 161 8.68 -5.92 -15.21
C THR A 161 9.30 -5.28 -13.97
N PHE A 162 8.68 -5.49 -12.82
CA PHE A 162 9.15 -5.09 -11.48
C PHE A 162 8.76 -6.14 -10.45
N GLY A 163 9.53 -6.28 -9.38
CA GLY A 163 9.29 -7.28 -8.34
C GLY A 163 8.21 -6.86 -7.34
N LEU A 164 7.35 -7.80 -6.96
CA LEU A 164 6.36 -7.62 -5.89
C LEU A 164 6.99 -7.88 -4.50
N PRO A 165 6.40 -7.36 -3.41
CA PRO A 165 6.80 -7.76 -2.06
C PRO A 165 6.66 -9.27 -1.85
N ASN A 166 7.60 -9.89 -1.13
CA ASN A 166 7.49 -11.29 -0.73
C ASN A 166 7.20 -11.39 0.79
N LEU A 167 5.94 -11.61 1.14
CA LEU A 167 5.50 -11.78 2.54
C LEU A 167 5.35 -13.25 2.94
N GLY A 168 5.75 -14.19 2.08
CA GLY A 168 5.73 -15.62 2.39
C GLY A 168 6.51 -15.95 3.65
N GLY A 169 5.80 -16.36 4.71
CA GLY A 169 6.39 -16.73 6.00
C GLY A 169 7.05 -15.57 6.77
N ARG A 170 6.71 -14.32 6.45
CA ARG A 170 7.25 -13.11 7.09
C ARG A 170 6.15 -12.32 7.77
N VAL A 171 6.53 -11.57 8.81
CA VAL A 171 5.64 -10.64 9.51
C VAL A 171 6.02 -9.22 9.09
N PRO A 172 5.07 -8.40 8.58
CA PRO A 172 5.38 -7.02 8.22
C PRO A 172 5.68 -6.18 9.47
N VAL A 173 6.68 -5.31 9.34
CA VAL A 173 7.08 -4.34 10.37
C VAL A 173 6.97 -2.93 9.79
N GLY A 174 6.54 -1.99 10.61
CA GLY A 174 6.46 -0.58 10.21
C GLY A 174 7.85 0.01 9.98
N LYS A 175 8.03 0.67 8.84
CA LYS A 175 9.26 1.44 8.57
C LYS A 175 9.44 2.49 9.67
N SER A 176 10.63 2.56 10.24
CA SER A 176 10.97 3.55 11.27
C SER A 176 12.28 4.25 10.92
N ALA A 177 12.79 5.12 11.81
CA ALA A 177 14.13 5.69 11.66
C ALA A 177 15.23 4.73 12.17
N ASP A 178 14.86 3.64 12.83
CA ASP A 178 15.78 2.64 13.35
C ASP A 178 16.52 1.93 12.22
N GLU A 179 17.81 1.66 12.40
CA GLU A 179 18.67 1.05 11.37
C GLU A 179 18.10 -0.29 10.86
N GLU A 180 17.45 -1.06 11.72
CA GLU A 180 16.90 -2.36 11.36
C GLU A 180 15.69 -2.23 10.41
N PHE A 181 14.94 -1.12 10.52
CA PHE A 181 13.66 -0.90 9.80
C PHE A 181 13.62 0.39 8.96
N ASN A 182 14.77 0.99 8.65
CA ASN A 182 14.84 2.28 7.95
C ASN A 182 14.57 2.23 6.44
N THR A 183 14.55 1.04 5.85
CA THR A 183 14.48 0.81 4.40
C THR A 183 13.35 -0.17 4.08
N LEU A 184 12.49 0.18 3.12
CA LEU A 184 11.45 -0.74 2.64
C LEU A 184 12.09 -1.94 1.94
N GLY A 185 11.47 -3.12 2.07
CA GLY A 185 11.98 -4.36 1.47
C GLY A 185 13.11 -5.04 2.26
N LYS A 186 13.70 -4.39 3.26
CA LYS A 186 14.68 -5.02 4.16
C LYS A 186 14.03 -6.17 4.94
N THR A 187 14.71 -7.31 5.01
CA THR A 187 14.24 -8.51 5.72
C THR A 187 15.18 -8.91 6.85
N GLY A 188 14.66 -9.54 7.90
CA GLY A 188 15.42 -10.07 9.02
C GLY A 188 14.64 -11.09 9.83
N GLY A 189 15.15 -11.43 11.02
CA GLY A 189 14.54 -12.39 11.94
C GLY A 189 14.86 -13.86 11.66
N ALA A 190 14.44 -14.73 12.58
CA ALA A 190 14.63 -16.18 12.49
C ALA A 190 13.46 -16.94 13.12
N LYS A 191 13.05 -18.06 12.48
CA LYS A 191 11.98 -18.95 13.00
C LYS A 191 12.42 -19.75 14.22
N THR A 192 13.71 -20.05 14.31
CA THR A 192 14.32 -20.77 15.42
C THR A 192 15.58 -20.05 15.86
N HIS A 193 15.89 -20.07 17.15
CA HIS A 193 17.08 -19.45 17.72
C HIS A 193 17.88 -20.44 18.55
N THR A 194 19.21 -20.43 18.38
CA THR A 194 20.11 -21.24 19.21
C THR A 194 20.75 -20.32 20.24
N LEU A 195 20.52 -20.60 21.53
CA LEU A 195 21.12 -19.82 22.61
C LEU A 195 22.64 -19.95 22.59
N THR A 196 23.31 -18.81 22.56
CA THR A 196 24.76 -18.69 22.69
C THR A 196 25.15 -18.56 24.17
N VAL A 197 26.44 -18.75 24.47
CA VAL A 197 26.97 -18.54 25.84
C VAL A 197 26.69 -17.11 26.34
N ASN A 198 26.72 -16.11 25.46
CA ASN A 198 26.43 -14.71 25.81
C ASN A 198 24.96 -14.44 26.14
N GLU A 199 24.05 -15.33 25.75
CA GLU A 199 22.62 -15.24 26.03
C GLU A 199 22.20 -16.06 27.26
N MET A 200 23.16 -16.76 27.89
CA MET A 200 22.93 -17.43 29.17
C MET A 200 23.17 -16.47 30.33
N PRO A 201 22.30 -16.44 31.36
CA PRO A 201 22.57 -15.70 32.58
C PRO A 201 23.92 -16.09 33.20
N SER A 202 24.63 -15.09 33.72
CA SER A 202 25.82 -15.32 34.52
C SER A 202 25.46 -16.22 35.71
N HIS A 203 26.16 -17.34 35.84
CA HIS A 203 25.98 -18.30 36.91
C HIS A 203 27.35 -18.82 37.35
N ASN A 204 27.42 -19.29 38.59
CA ASN A 204 28.59 -19.97 39.12
C ASN A 204 28.18 -21.31 39.74
N HIS A 205 29.17 -22.16 39.97
CA HIS A 205 28.99 -23.37 40.75
C HIS A 205 29.95 -23.31 41.93
N SER A 206 29.38 -23.34 43.14
CA SER A 206 30.17 -23.49 44.36
C SER A 206 30.42 -24.97 44.60
N VAL A 207 31.70 -25.34 44.71
CA VAL A 207 32.09 -26.66 45.20
C VAL A 207 32.34 -26.53 46.69
N ASN A 208 31.45 -27.10 47.50
CA ASN A 208 31.64 -27.19 48.95
C ASN A 208 32.49 -28.42 49.26
N LEU A 209 33.56 -28.23 50.03
CA LEU A 209 34.36 -29.31 50.58
C LEU A 209 33.95 -29.52 52.04
N ASN A 210 33.28 -30.63 52.35
CA ASN A 210 32.96 -30.99 53.75
C ASN A 210 34.13 -31.79 54.33
N ILE A 211 34.75 -31.30 55.40
CA ILE A 211 35.84 -31.97 56.10
C ILE A 211 35.28 -32.48 57.43
N ASP A 212 34.89 -33.74 57.49
CA ASP A 212 34.59 -34.39 58.77
C ASP A 212 35.94 -34.73 59.42
N ASN A 213 36.21 -34.17 60.60
CA ASN A 213 37.37 -34.55 61.41
C ASN A 213 37.03 -35.81 62.21
N PRO A 214 37.45 -37.02 61.81
CA PRO A 214 37.33 -38.17 62.70
C PRO A 214 38.18 -37.87 63.92
N THR A 215 37.63 -38.04 65.12
CA THR A 215 38.37 -37.98 66.38
C THR A 215 39.41 -39.11 66.42
N GLY A 216 40.56 -38.88 65.78
CA GLY A 216 41.71 -39.77 65.75
C GLY A 216 42.31 -39.97 64.35
N GLY A 217 43.30 -39.15 63.99
CA GLY A 217 44.28 -39.45 62.93
C GLY A 217 44.06 -38.78 61.56
N GLY A 218 44.89 -37.76 61.29
CA GLY A 218 45.31 -37.32 59.95
C GLY A 218 44.24 -36.76 59.01
N ALA A 219 43.94 -35.46 59.11
CA ALA A 219 43.13 -34.77 58.11
C ALA A 219 43.92 -34.56 56.80
N GLN A 220 43.48 -35.18 55.69
CA GLN A 220 44.00 -34.91 54.34
C GLN A 220 43.09 -33.90 53.62
N PHE A 221 43.69 -32.98 52.84
CA PHE A 221 42.95 -31.95 52.09
C PHE A 221 43.39 -31.87 50.63
N THR A 222 42.43 -31.69 49.72
CA THR A 222 42.65 -31.61 48.26
C THR A 222 42.20 -30.24 47.75
N MET A 223 43.09 -29.49 47.08
CA MET A 223 42.81 -28.16 46.52
C MET A 223 43.41 -27.96 45.12
N ASN A 224 42.92 -26.95 44.40
CA ASN A 224 43.40 -26.55 43.08
C ASN A 224 44.80 -25.89 43.18
N ALA A 225 45.76 -26.27 42.33
CA ALA A 225 47.17 -25.86 42.44
C ALA A 225 47.39 -24.34 42.33
N SER A 226 46.48 -23.59 41.70
CA SER A 226 46.55 -22.13 41.57
C SER A 226 46.26 -21.35 42.85
N VAL A 227 45.59 -21.98 43.84
CA VAL A 227 45.39 -21.43 45.20
C VAL A 227 46.61 -21.73 46.10
N LEU A 228 47.51 -22.61 45.64
CA LEU A 228 48.63 -23.17 46.40
C LEU A 228 49.95 -22.39 46.19
N LYS A 229 49.88 -21.05 46.13
CA LYS A 229 51.10 -20.23 46.03
C LYS A 229 51.82 -20.21 47.38
N GLY A 230 52.73 -21.16 47.59
CA GLY A 230 53.61 -21.21 48.76
C GLY A 230 53.70 -22.54 49.53
N VAL A 231 53.17 -23.64 48.99
CA VAL A 231 53.34 -24.97 49.60
C VAL A 231 54.55 -25.67 48.98
N THR A 232 55.51 -26.11 49.81
CA THR A 232 56.83 -26.62 49.42
C THR A 232 56.96 -28.17 49.43
N ASP A 233 55.87 -28.91 49.61
CA ASP A 233 55.88 -30.38 49.75
C ASP A 233 55.51 -31.13 48.47
N THR A 234 55.98 -32.39 48.38
CA THR A 234 55.74 -33.31 47.25
C THR A 234 54.30 -33.85 47.26
N ILE A 235 53.52 -33.60 46.21
CA ILE A 235 52.12 -34.05 46.10
C ILE A 235 52.08 -35.37 45.31
N ASP A 236 51.69 -36.47 45.96
CA ASP A 236 51.43 -37.77 45.31
C ASP A 236 49.94 -38.15 45.47
N ASN A 237 49.24 -38.35 44.34
CA ASN A 237 47.79 -38.63 44.19
C ASN A 237 46.79 -37.47 44.37
N LEU A 238 46.69 -36.58 43.37
CA LEU A 238 45.58 -35.64 43.22
C LEU A 238 44.35 -36.33 42.58
N ARG A 239 43.23 -36.47 43.30
CA ARG A 239 41.93 -36.92 42.74
C ARG A 239 40.88 -35.81 42.81
N THR A 240 40.48 -35.30 41.64
CA THR A 240 39.40 -34.31 41.47
C THR A 240 38.03 -34.98 41.61
N TYR A 241 37.19 -34.53 42.56
CA TYR A 241 35.88 -35.13 42.85
C TYR A 241 34.66 -34.33 42.34
N GLY A 242 34.85 -33.22 41.63
CA GLY A 242 33.75 -32.44 41.09
C GLY A 242 34.11 -31.72 39.79
N SER A 243 33.38 -32.06 38.72
CA SER A 243 33.42 -31.36 37.43
C SER A 243 31.99 -30.96 37.07
N THR A 244 31.77 -29.70 36.71
CA THR A 244 30.53 -29.33 36.02
C THR A 244 30.62 -29.82 34.57
N SER A 245 29.53 -30.39 34.07
CA SER A 245 29.44 -30.76 32.65
C SER A 245 28.98 -29.54 31.83
N PRO A 246 29.31 -29.48 30.53
CA PRO A 246 28.70 -28.50 29.64
C PRO A 246 27.18 -28.61 29.68
N ASN A 247 26.49 -27.49 29.91
CA ASN A 247 25.03 -27.37 29.81
C ASN A 247 24.68 -26.48 28.61
N GLY A 248 23.54 -26.76 27.97
CA GLY A 248 23.13 -26.11 26.73
C GLY A 248 23.40 -27.01 25.53
N TRP A 249 22.39 -27.76 25.09
CA TRP A 249 22.52 -28.73 23.99
C TRP A 249 22.73 -28.10 22.61
N ASN A 250 22.86 -26.76 22.53
CA ASN A 250 22.89 -25.98 21.28
C ASN A 250 21.76 -26.37 20.32
N VAL A 251 20.62 -26.81 20.86
CA VAL A 251 19.44 -27.15 20.08
C VAL A 251 18.62 -25.87 19.91
N PRO A 252 18.29 -25.48 18.65
CA PRO A 252 17.45 -24.33 18.41
C PRO A 252 16.08 -24.51 19.05
N HIS A 253 15.56 -23.46 19.70
CA HIS A 253 14.17 -23.43 20.13
C HIS A 253 13.31 -22.67 19.12
N ASN A 254 12.01 -22.98 19.13
CA ASN A 254 11.03 -22.23 18.36
C ASN A 254 11.03 -20.76 18.82
N ASN A 255 11.04 -19.84 17.86
CA ASN A 255 10.89 -18.40 18.07
C ASN A 255 9.59 -17.86 17.45
N LEU A 256 8.75 -18.74 16.87
CA LEU A 256 7.44 -18.36 16.35
C LEU A 256 6.47 -18.13 17.51
N GLN A 257 5.84 -16.96 17.50
CA GLN A 257 4.64 -16.69 18.27
C GLN A 257 3.48 -17.55 17.75
N PRO A 258 2.41 -17.79 18.53
CA PRO A 258 1.19 -18.38 17.99
C PRO A 258 0.70 -17.58 16.77
N TYR A 259 0.44 -18.25 15.65
CA TYR A 259 0.10 -17.57 14.39
C TYR A 259 -1.04 -18.25 13.63
N ILE A 260 -1.69 -17.48 12.77
CA ILE A 260 -2.58 -17.95 11.71
C ILE A 260 -2.00 -17.52 10.37
N THR A 261 -2.05 -18.40 9.37
CA THR A 261 -1.53 -18.10 8.04
C THR A 261 -2.64 -17.53 7.16
N LEU A 262 -2.41 -16.32 6.65
CA LEU A 262 -3.23 -15.67 5.64
C LEU A 262 -2.34 -15.32 4.45
N ASN A 263 -2.94 -15.20 3.27
CA ASN A 263 -2.25 -14.57 2.16
C ASN A 263 -2.10 -13.07 2.43
N TYR A 264 -1.09 -12.46 1.84
CA TYR A 264 -1.05 -11.01 1.70
C TYR A 264 -1.27 -10.68 0.23
N ILE A 265 -2.14 -9.70 -0.01
CA ILE A 265 -2.43 -9.19 -1.36
C ILE A 265 -2.11 -7.70 -1.42
N ILE A 266 -1.73 -7.25 -2.60
CA ILE A 266 -1.43 -5.84 -2.91
C ILE A 266 -2.38 -5.31 -3.97
N LYS A 267 -2.91 -4.11 -3.75
CA LYS A 267 -3.81 -3.45 -4.70
C LYS A 267 -3.02 -2.98 -5.92
N THR A 268 -3.46 -3.37 -7.12
CA THR A 268 -2.85 -2.96 -8.40
C THR A 268 -3.34 -1.61 -8.91
#